data_AF-A0A453M986-F1
#
_entry.id   AF-A0A453M986-F1
#
_cell.length_a   1.000
_cell.length_b   1.000
_cell.length_c   1.000
_cell.angle_alpha   90.00
_cell.angle_beta   90.00
_cell.angle_gamma   90.00
#
_symmetry.space_group_name_H-M   'P 1'
#
loop_
_entity.id
_entity.type
_entity.pdbx_description
1 polymer ?
#
loop_
_entity_poly.entity_id
_entity_poly.type
_entity_poly.pdbx_seq_one_letter_code
_entity_poly.pdbx_strand_id
1 'polypeptide(L)'
;LRTIDELGLDSSIVSGFLDELEQLLKGVALMKELTLRTRDYLVSFGECMSTRIFSAYLNKLGKKARQYDAFDLGFITTDDFTNADILEATYPAVAKRLHGDWIDDPAIPIVTGFLGKGWKSCAVTTLGRGGSDLTATTIGKALGLREIQVWKDVDGVLTCDPNIYANAVPVPYLTFDEAAELAYFGAQVLHPQSMRPAREGGIPVRVKNSYNRHAPGTVITKTRDMRKVCYMTVSVYFDPSMCNCYRSLIGHYFAEHINQHCPEIKYYHAGYSEHKDARTVWLSSKGLLYI
;
A
#
# COMPACT_ATOMS: atom_id res chain seq x y z
N LEU A 1 16.36 5.98 -21.84
CA LEU A 1 17.50 5.98 -20.89
C LEU A 1 17.71 7.29 -20.12
N ARG A 2 16.92 8.36 -20.39
CA ARG A 2 17.03 9.67 -19.73
C ARG A 2 17.36 9.66 -18.22
N THR A 3 16.66 8.86 -17.41
CA THR A 3 16.92 8.78 -15.95
C THR A 3 18.33 8.28 -15.62
N ILE A 4 18.86 7.31 -16.35
CA ILE A 4 20.23 6.82 -16.18
C ILE A 4 21.22 7.96 -16.47
N ASP A 5 21.00 8.68 -17.57
CA ASP A 5 21.86 9.78 -18.01
C ASP A 5 21.84 10.94 -17.00
N GLU A 6 20.65 11.33 -16.52
CA GLU A 6 20.45 12.38 -15.50
C GLU A 6 21.12 12.02 -14.17
N LEU A 7 21.13 10.74 -13.79
CA LEU A 7 21.83 10.25 -12.60
C LEU A 7 23.33 9.99 -12.86
N GLY A 8 23.78 10.10 -14.11
CA GLY A 8 25.12 9.78 -14.58
C GLY A 8 25.54 8.34 -14.24
N LEU A 9 24.63 7.39 -14.45
CA LEU A 9 24.84 5.97 -14.24
C LEU A 9 25.18 5.28 -15.56
N ASP A 10 25.68 4.04 -15.49
CA ASP A 10 25.94 3.23 -16.67
C ASP A 10 24.63 2.60 -17.20
N SER A 11 24.36 2.71 -18.50
CA SER A 11 23.18 2.13 -19.13
C SER A 11 23.12 0.61 -19.08
N SER A 12 24.27 -0.07 -18.91
CA SER A 12 24.34 -1.53 -18.74
C SER A 12 23.56 -2.05 -17.53
N ILE A 13 23.27 -1.18 -16.55
CA ILE A 13 22.43 -1.52 -15.38
C ILE A 13 21.03 -2.00 -15.80
N VAL A 14 20.49 -1.45 -16.90
CA VAL A 14 19.11 -1.72 -17.34
C VAL A 14 19.01 -2.24 -18.77
N SER A 15 20.06 -2.16 -19.59
CA SER A 15 19.99 -2.54 -21.00
C SER A 15 19.53 -3.99 -21.19
N GLY A 16 20.09 -4.93 -20.43
CA GLY A 16 19.69 -6.34 -20.51
C GLY A 16 18.21 -6.58 -20.15
N PHE A 17 17.68 -5.82 -19.18
CA PHE A 17 16.26 -5.88 -18.82
C PHE A 17 15.36 -5.29 -19.92
N LEU A 18 15.80 -4.23 -20.59
CA LEU A 18 15.06 -3.64 -21.70
C LEU A 18 15.03 -4.58 -22.91
N ASP A 19 16.16 -5.22 -23.22
CA ASP A 19 16.27 -6.20 -24.29
C ASP A 19 15.36 -7.40 -24.02
N GLU A 20 15.37 -7.92 -22.79
CA GLU A 20 14.53 -9.03 -22.38
C GLU A 20 13.04 -8.66 -22.38
N LEU A 21 12.68 -7.46 -21.90
CA LEU A 21 11.32 -6.94 -21.96
C LEU A 21 10.83 -6.83 -23.41
N GLU A 22 11.68 -6.34 -24.32
CA GLU A 22 11.34 -6.27 -25.75
C GLU A 22 11.11 -7.67 -26.34
N GLN A 23 11.96 -8.64 -26.00
CA GLN A 23 11.79 -10.03 -26.44
C GLN A 23 10.49 -10.64 -25.91
N LEU A 24 10.17 -10.42 -24.64
CA LEU A 24 8.92 -10.87 -24.02
C LEU A 24 7.71 -10.30 -24.76
N LEU A 25 7.70 -8.98 -25.01
CA LEU A 25 6.61 -8.30 -25.70
C LEU A 25 6.45 -8.78 -27.14
N LYS A 26 7.55 -9.03 -27.87
CA LYS A 26 7.52 -9.66 -29.19
C LYS A 26 6.89 -11.06 -29.13
N GLY A 27 7.27 -11.86 -28.14
CA GLY A 27 6.70 -13.19 -27.92
C GLY A 27 5.18 -13.14 -27.70
N VAL A 28 4.72 -12.27 -26.81
CA VAL A 28 3.28 -12.03 -26.56
C VAL A 28 2.56 -11.59 -27.83
N ALA A 29 3.16 -10.67 -28.60
CA ALA A 29 2.58 -10.16 -29.84
C ALA A 29 2.47 -11.24 -30.94
N LEU A 30 3.39 -12.20 -30.99
CA LEU A 30 3.38 -13.32 -31.92
C LEU A 30 2.35 -14.38 -31.53
N MET A 31 2.30 -14.75 -30.25
CA MET A 31 1.36 -15.78 -29.75
C MET A 31 -0.08 -15.27 -29.63
N LYS A 32 -0.29 -13.94 -29.59
CA LYS A 32 -1.59 -13.30 -29.34
C LYS A 32 -2.23 -13.72 -28.00
N GLU A 33 -1.39 -14.08 -27.03
CA GLU A 33 -1.82 -14.55 -25.72
C GLU A 33 -0.97 -13.91 -24.62
N LEU A 34 -1.63 -13.49 -23.54
CA LEU A 34 -1.00 -12.97 -22.33
C LEU A 34 -1.57 -13.70 -21.12
N THR A 35 -0.90 -14.77 -20.70
CA THR A 35 -1.29 -15.53 -19.50
C THR A 35 -1.05 -14.71 -18.23
N LEU A 36 -1.71 -15.07 -17.13
CA LEU A 36 -1.49 -14.41 -15.82
C LEU A 36 -0.03 -14.54 -15.35
N ARG A 37 0.61 -15.70 -15.60
CA ARG A 37 2.03 -15.90 -15.33
C ARG A 37 2.91 -14.95 -16.13
N THR A 38 2.64 -14.81 -17.43
CA THR A 38 3.37 -13.89 -18.30
C THR A 38 3.16 -12.44 -17.88
N ARG A 39 1.95 -12.09 -17.41
CA ARG A 39 1.63 -10.76 -16.89
C ARG A 39 2.45 -10.43 -15.63
N ASP A 40 2.55 -11.35 -14.68
CA ASP A 40 3.37 -11.17 -13.48
C ASP A 40 4.84 -10.96 -13.83
N TYR A 41 5.36 -11.75 -14.77
CA TYR A 41 6.71 -11.57 -15.28
C TYR A 41 6.90 -10.20 -15.94
N LEU A 42 5.96 -9.81 -16.80
CA LEU A 42 5.99 -8.54 -17.52
C LEU A 42 6.05 -7.33 -16.59
N VAL A 43 5.23 -7.31 -15.53
CA VAL A 43 5.20 -6.16 -14.60
C VAL A 43 6.39 -6.15 -13.64
N SER A 44 7.06 -7.28 -13.44
CA SER A 44 8.23 -7.38 -12.55
C SER A 44 9.40 -6.50 -12.98
N PHE A 45 9.56 -6.29 -14.30
CA PHE A 45 10.63 -5.47 -14.87
C PHE A 45 10.70 -4.07 -14.26
N GLY A 46 9.55 -3.48 -13.91
CA GLY A 46 9.50 -2.13 -13.32
C GLY A 46 10.27 -2.04 -12.00
N GLU A 47 9.95 -2.92 -11.05
CA GLU A 47 10.60 -2.99 -9.74
C GLU A 47 12.06 -3.45 -9.86
N CYS A 48 12.33 -4.43 -10.73
CA CYS A 48 13.69 -4.92 -10.98
C CYS A 48 14.62 -3.82 -11.47
N MET A 49 14.18 -3.00 -12.43
CA MET A 49 14.97 -1.87 -12.93
C MET A 49 15.05 -0.74 -11.91
N SER A 50 13.95 -0.36 -11.26
CA SER A 50 13.92 0.78 -10.32
C SER A 50 14.87 0.59 -9.14
N THR A 51 14.87 -0.60 -8.53
CA THR A 51 15.75 -0.92 -7.40
C THR A 51 17.22 -0.97 -7.77
N ARG A 52 17.54 -1.45 -8.98
CA ARG A 52 18.91 -1.47 -9.51
C ARG A 52 19.44 -0.06 -9.76
N ILE A 53 18.64 0.79 -10.41
CA ILE A 53 18.96 2.21 -10.60
C ILE A 53 19.22 2.88 -9.24
N PHE A 54 18.31 2.69 -8.28
CA PHE A 54 18.42 3.32 -6.97
C PHE A 54 19.64 2.84 -6.17
N SER A 55 19.89 1.53 -6.16
CA SER A 55 21.06 0.95 -5.50
C SER A 55 22.37 1.44 -6.13
N ALA A 56 22.46 1.47 -7.47
CA ALA A 56 23.62 2.00 -8.16
C ALA A 56 23.86 3.49 -7.85
N TYR A 57 22.78 4.28 -7.80
CA TYR A 57 22.85 5.68 -7.43
C TYR A 57 23.35 5.90 -5.98
N LEU A 58 22.86 5.12 -5.02
CA LEU A 58 23.36 5.16 -3.64
C LEU A 58 24.86 4.84 -3.56
N ASN A 59 25.30 3.81 -4.27
CA ASN A 59 26.72 3.44 -4.33
C ASN A 59 27.57 4.56 -4.95
N LYS A 60 27.08 5.21 -6.00
CA LYS A 60 27.73 6.40 -6.60
C LYS A 60 27.86 7.56 -5.60
N LEU A 61 26.90 7.72 -4.69
CA LEU A 61 26.93 8.70 -3.60
C LEU A 61 27.80 8.26 -2.40
N GLY A 62 28.52 7.14 -2.49
CA GLY A 62 29.34 6.59 -1.41
C GLY A 62 28.52 5.93 -0.30
N LYS A 63 27.23 5.65 -0.53
CA LYS A 63 26.36 4.89 0.38
C LYS A 63 26.30 3.45 -0.11
N LYS A 64 27.04 2.57 0.55
CA LYS A 64 27.10 1.16 0.19
C LYS A 64 25.70 0.54 0.24
N ALA A 65 25.22 0.10 -0.92
CA ALA A 65 23.88 -0.46 -1.09
C ALA A 65 23.96 -1.75 -1.91
N ARG A 66 23.10 -2.72 -1.58
CA ARG A 66 22.98 -3.99 -2.30
C ARG A 66 21.54 -4.19 -2.75
N GLN A 67 21.35 -4.47 -4.03
CA GLN A 67 20.04 -4.74 -4.60
C GLN A 67 19.67 -6.21 -4.40
N TYR A 68 18.39 -6.48 -4.15
CA TYR A 68 17.82 -7.82 -4.04
C TYR A 68 16.50 -7.90 -4.78
N ASP A 69 16.35 -8.94 -5.59
CA ASP A 69 15.03 -9.33 -6.10
C ASP A 69 14.31 -10.16 -5.04
N ALA A 70 13.10 -9.75 -4.64
CA ALA A 70 12.32 -10.43 -3.62
C ALA A 70 12.15 -11.94 -3.91
N PHE A 71 11.93 -12.29 -5.17
CA PHE A 71 11.77 -13.68 -5.62
C PHE A 71 13.03 -14.55 -5.43
N ASP A 72 14.22 -13.97 -5.37
CA ASP A 72 15.46 -14.69 -5.04
C ASP A 72 15.95 -14.46 -3.60
N LEU A 73 15.42 -13.42 -2.94
CA LEU A 73 15.71 -13.11 -1.54
C LEU A 73 15.08 -14.11 -0.56
N GLY A 74 13.98 -14.75 -0.96
CA GLY A 74 13.22 -15.68 -0.13
C GLY A 74 11.76 -15.31 0.06
N PHE A 75 11.19 -14.43 -0.77
CA PHE A 75 9.73 -14.26 -0.83
C PHE A 75 9.10 -15.45 -1.54
N ILE A 76 8.50 -16.33 -0.75
CA ILE A 76 7.85 -17.55 -1.22
C ILE A 76 6.34 -17.34 -1.18
N THR A 77 5.67 -17.57 -2.31
CA THR A 77 4.24 -17.32 -2.45
C THR A 77 3.48 -18.55 -2.94
N THR A 78 2.15 -18.48 -2.91
CA THR A 78 1.31 -19.35 -3.74
C THR A 78 1.55 -19.08 -5.24
N ASP A 79 1.01 -19.94 -6.10
CA ASP A 79 1.11 -19.83 -7.55
C ASP A 79 -0.11 -19.11 -8.17
N ASP A 80 -0.88 -18.39 -7.35
CA ASP A 80 -2.04 -17.59 -7.77
C ASP A 80 -1.55 -16.25 -8.35
N PHE A 81 -1.06 -16.30 -9.60
CA PHE A 81 -0.53 -15.11 -10.30
C PHE A 81 -1.51 -13.92 -10.23
N THR A 82 -0.97 -12.70 -10.23
CA THR A 82 -1.65 -11.41 -10.03
C THR A 82 -2.11 -11.08 -8.61
N ASN A 83 -2.20 -12.07 -7.72
CA ASN A 83 -2.64 -11.88 -6.33
C ASN A 83 -2.12 -12.99 -5.41
N ALA A 84 -0.82 -13.29 -5.50
CA ALA A 84 -0.23 -14.40 -4.78
C ALA A 84 -0.12 -14.11 -3.28
N ASP A 85 -0.39 -15.13 -2.46
CA ASP A 85 -0.28 -15.03 -1.00
C ASP A 85 1.13 -15.40 -0.52
N ILE A 86 1.66 -14.63 0.43
CA ILE A 86 2.95 -14.92 1.07
C ILE A 86 2.81 -16.12 1.99
N LEU A 87 3.69 -17.11 1.81
CA LEU A 87 3.75 -18.30 2.66
C LEU A 87 4.64 -18.05 3.89
N GLU A 88 4.31 -18.70 5.01
CA GLU A 88 5.04 -18.59 6.28
C GLU A 88 6.55 -18.90 6.17
N ALA A 89 6.94 -19.75 5.21
CA ALA A 89 8.34 -20.04 4.93
C ALA A 89 9.17 -18.81 4.51
N THR A 90 8.51 -17.72 4.07
CA THR A 90 9.15 -16.45 3.70
C THR A 90 9.88 -15.80 4.86
N TYR A 91 9.28 -15.75 6.05
CA TYR A 91 9.85 -15.02 7.18
C TYR A 91 11.25 -15.53 7.59
N PRO A 92 11.46 -16.83 7.86
CA PRO A 92 12.80 -17.32 8.17
C PRO A 92 13.77 -17.25 6.98
N ALA A 93 13.28 -17.42 5.73
CA ALA A 93 14.12 -17.36 4.53
C ALA A 93 14.71 -15.96 4.31
N VAL A 94 13.85 -14.93 4.32
CA VAL A 94 14.23 -13.52 4.18
C VAL A 94 15.15 -13.10 5.33
N ALA A 95 14.80 -13.46 6.57
CA ALA A 95 15.62 -13.12 7.73
C ALA A 95 17.02 -13.72 7.63
N LYS A 96 17.12 -15.02 7.29
CA LYS A 96 18.41 -15.70 7.11
C LYS A 96 19.26 -15.03 6.05
N ARG A 97 18.68 -14.72 4.88
CA ARG A 97 19.42 -14.12 3.76
C ARG A 97 19.89 -12.70 4.08
N LEU A 98 18.99 -11.83 4.55
CA LEU A 98 19.35 -10.44 4.87
C LEU A 98 20.32 -10.35 6.05
N HIS A 99 20.13 -11.12 7.11
CA HIS A 99 21.07 -11.12 8.24
C HIS A 99 22.44 -11.68 7.85
N GLY A 100 22.48 -12.79 7.11
CA GLY A 100 23.75 -13.39 6.67
C GLY A 100 24.57 -12.40 5.83
N ASP A 101 23.92 -11.80 4.84
CA ASP A 101 24.53 -10.83 3.94
C ASP A 101 24.98 -9.54 4.65
N TRP A 102 24.24 -9.12 5.67
CA TRP A 102 24.59 -7.96 6.49
C TRP A 102 25.79 -8.22 7.40
N ILE A 103 25.92 -9.43 7.95
CA ILE A 103 27.06 -9.80 8.82
C ILE A 103 28.35 -9.92 8.00
N ASP A 104 28.26 -10.53 6.82
CA ASP A 104 29.41 -10.76 5.94
C ASP A 104 29.94 -9.44 5.34
N ASP A 105 29.02 -8.64 4.77
CA ASP A 105 29.39 -7.39 4.13
C ASP A 105 28.25 -6.36 4.24
N PRO A 106 28.24 -5.52 5.31
CA PRO A 106 27.15 -4.59 5.60
C PRO A 106 26.89 -3.62 4.43
N ALA A 107 25.67 -3.65 3.91
CA ALA A 107 25.20 -2.77 2.84
C ALA A 107 23.71 -2.51 2.99
N ILE A 108 23.25 -1.30 2.64
CA ILE A 108 21.83 -0.95 2.67
C ILE A 108 21.07 -1.86 1.69
N PRO A 109 20.12 -2.70 2.16
CA PRO A 109 19.37 -3.58 1.28
C PRO A 109 18.31 -2.79 0.52
N ILE A 110 18.34 -2.88 -0.80
CA ILE A 110 17.34 -2.30 -1.72
C ILE A 110 16.58 -3.47 -2.35
N VAL A 111 15.39 -3.76 -1.84
CA VAL A 111 14.60 -4.94 -2.21
C VAL A 111 13.47 -4.53 -3.16
N THR A 112 13.19 -5.34 -4.20
CA THR A 112 12.00 -5.13 -5.04
C THR A 112 10.72 -5.24 -4.23
N GLY A 113 9.80 -4.29 -4.40
CA GLY A 113 8.45 -4.40 -3.84
C GLY A 113 7.59 -5.34 -4.69
N PHE A 114 6.40 -5.69 -4.19
CA PHE A 114 5.31 -6.30 -4.96
C PHE A 114 5.56 -7.71 -5.55
N LEU A 115 6.78 -8.24 -5.48
CA LEU A 115 7.19 -9.47 -6.15
C LEU A 115 7.44 -10.64 -5.18
N GLY A 116 7.31 -11.86 -5.68
CA GLY A 116 7.64 -13.09 -4.98
C GLY A 116 7.90 -14.25 -5.94
N LYS A 117 8.11 -15.45 -5.38
CA LYS A 117 8.37 -16.68 -6.12
C LYS A 117 7.35 -17.76 -5.77
N GLY A 118 6.62 -18.23 -6.77
CA GLY A 118 5.63 -19.29 -6.63
C GLY A 118 6.27 -20.59 -6.13
N TRP A 119 5.70 -21.17 -5.09
CA TRP A 119 6.25 -22.36 -4.41
C TRP A 119 6.39 -23.57 -5.34
N LYS A 120 5.40 -23.82 -6.21
CA LYS A 120 5.42 -24.98 -7.11
C LYS A 120 6.05 -24.67 -8.46
N SER A 121 5.70 -23.52 -9.04
CA SER A 121 6.15 -23.16 -10.39
C SER A 121 7.57 -22.59 -10.44
N CYS A 122 8.09 -22.12 -9.30
CA CYS A 122 9.31 -21.32 -9.21
C CYS A 122 9.29 -20.05 -10.09
N ALA A 123 8.12 -19.65 -10.58
CA ALA A 123 7.95 -18.47 -11.42
C ALA A 123 7.84 -17.20 -10.56
N VAL A 124 8.15 -16.05 -11.17
CA VAL A 124 7.88 -14.74 -10.56
C VAL A 124 6.37 -14.56 -10.41
N THR A 125 5.95 -14.15 -9.23
CA THR A 125 4.57 -13.84 -8.86
C THR A 125 4.47 -12.40 -8.39
N THR A 126 3.27 -11.85 -8.45
CA THR A 126 2.96 -10.54 -7.87
C THR A 126 1.98 -10.65 -6.71
N LEU A 127 2.16 -9.77 -5.72
CA LEU A 127 1.45 -9.80 -4.43
C LEU A 127 0.08 -9.11 -4.44
N GLY A 128 -0.39 -8.66 -5.61
CA GLY A 128 -1.65 -7.94 -5.74
C GLY A 128 -1.64 -6.53 -5.10
N ARG A 129 -2.82 -6.07 -4.68
CA ARG A 129 -3.02 -4.69 -4.21
C ARG A 129 -2.23 -4.40 -2.93
N GLY A 130 -1.50 -3.29 -2.94
CA GLY A 130 -0.64 -2.90 -1.82
C GLY A 130 0.60 -3.78 -1.68
N GLY A 131 1.03 -4.48 -2.72
CA GLY A 131 2.11 -5.45 -2.62
C GLY A 131 3.47 -4.88 -2.22
N SER A 132 3.81 -3.63 -2.59
CA SER A 132 5.06 -3.00 -2.12
C SER A 132 5.01 -2.71 -0.61
N ASP A 133 3.87 -2.24 -0.11
CA ASP A 133 3.64 -2.10 1.34
C ASP A 133 3.70 -3.47 2.04
N LEU A 134 3.12 -4.51 1.43
CA LEU A 134 3.13 -5.87 1.96
C LEU A 134 4.56 -6.44 2.02
N THR A 135 5.39 -6.10 1.05
CA THR A 135 6.82 -6.47 1.05
C THR A 135 7.52 -5.83 2.25
N ALA A 136 7.30 -4.53 2.47
CA ALA A 136 7.91 -3.80 3.58
C ALA A 136 7.48 -4.33 4.95
N THR A 137 6.18 -4.62 5.15
CA THR A 137 5.70 -5.17 6.41
C THR A 137 6.16 -6.61 6.64
N THR A 138 6.28 -7.41 5.56
CA THR A 138 6.82 -8.77 5.62
C THR A 138 8.28 -8.76 6.07
N ILE A 139 9.12 -7.90 5.49
CA ILE A 139 10.52 -7.74 5.93
C ILE A 139 10.57 -7.26 7.38
N GLY A 140 9.72 -6.29 7.75
CA GLY A 140 9.63 -5.81 9.12
C GLY A 140 9.34 -6.92 10.13
N LYS A 141 8.35 -7.77 9.84
CA LYS A 141 8.01 -8.95 10.65
C LYS A 141 9.15 -9.99 10.65
N ALA A 142 9.73 -10.28 9.49
CA ALA A 142 10.81 -11.26 9.35
C ALA A 142 12.04 -10.92 10.20
N LEU A 143 12.42 -9.64 10.24
CA LEU A 143 13.61 -9.15 10.96
C LEU A 143 13.30 -8.68 12.39
N GLY A 144 12.03 -8.63 12.80
CA GLY A 144 11.62 -8.11 14.12
C GLY A 144 11.98 -6.64 14.31
N LEU A 145 11.78 -5.80 13.28
CA LEU A 145 12.13 -4.38 13.34
C LEU A 145 11.23 -3.60 14.31
N ARG A 146 11.74 -2.49 14.87
CA ARG A 146 10.98 -1.62 15.78
C ARG A 146 9.85 -0.85 15.11
N GLU A 147 9.97 -0.53 13.84
CA GLU A 147 8.94 0.17 13.06
C GLU A 147 9.10 -0.11 11.57
N ILE A 148 8.00 0.00 10.84
CA ILE A 148 7.96 -0.03 9.37
C ILE A 148 7.54 1.35 8.89
N GLN A 149 8.27 1.95 7.96
CA GLN A 149 7.94 3.27 7.40
C GLN A 149 7.47 3.14 5.95
N VAL A 150 6.32 3.74 5.65
CA VAL A 150 5.81 3.91 4.29
C VAL A 150 5.87 5.39 3.94
N TRP A 151 6.52 5.70 2.82
CA TRP A 151 6.74 7.08 2.37
C TRP A 151 5.79 7.41 1.23
N LYS A 152 4.99 8.46 1.42
CA LYS A 152 4.01 9.02 0.49
C LYS A 152 4.34 10.49 0.20
N ASP A 153 3.47 11.17 -0.53
CA ASP A 153 3.54 12.58 -0.91
C ASP A 153 2.76 13.53 0.01
N VAL A 154 2.10 13.00 1.04
CA VAL A 154 1.33 13.74 2.05
C VAL A 154 1.84 13.47 3.47
N ASP A 155 1.54 14.37 4.40
CA ASP A 155 2.00 14.37 5.82
C ASP A 155 1.35 13.27 6.69
N GLY A 156 1.21 12.06 6.15
CA GLY A 156 0.57 10.91 6.80
C GLY A 156 -0.79 10.59 6.20
N VAL A 157 -1.66 10.01 7.02
CA VAL A 157 -3.08 9.84 6.72
C VAL A 157 -3.80 11.13 7.12
N LEU A 158 -4.58 11.68 6.20
CA LEU A 158 -5.28 12.95 6.40
C LEU A 158 -6.75 12.72 6.78
N THR A 159 -7.38 13.73 7.39
CA THR A 159 -8.81 13.71 7.78
C THR A 159 -9.76 13.48 6.61
N CYS A 160 -9.37 13.85 5.39
CA CYS A 160 -10.10 13.64 4.15
C CYS A 160 -9.12 13.77 2.97
N ASP A 161 -9.59 13.53 1.75
CA ASP A 161 -8.78 13.74 0.55
C ASP A 161 -8.45 15.24 0.39
N PRO A 162 -7.15 15.62 0.39
CA PRO A 162 -6.74 17.02 0.25
C PRO A 162 -7.09 17.62 -1.12
N ASN A 163 -7.30 16.78 -2.14
CA ASN A 163 -7.76 17.23 -3.47
C ASN A 163 -9.24 17.60 -3.47
N ILE A 164 -10.02 17.07 -2.52
CA ILE A 164 -11.44 17.38 -2.34
C ILE A 164 -11.60 18.55 -1.37
N TYR A 165 -10.81 18.57 -0.29
CA TYR A 165 -10.90 19.59 0.74
C TYR A 165 -9.51 20.05 1.20
N ALA A 166 -9.17 21.29 0.85
CA ALA A 166 -7.83 21.85 1.04
C ALA A 166 -7.37 21.95 2.51
N ASN A 167 -8.29 22.02 3.48
CA ASN A 167 -7.95 22.09 4.91
C ASN A 167 -7.88 20.70 5.57
N ALA A 168 -7.60 19.65 4.79
CA ALA A 168 -7.35 18.31 5.33
C ALA A 168 -6.14 18.34 6.28
N VAL A 169 -6.31 17.84 7.51
CA VAL A 169 -5.25 17.84 8.53
C VAL A 169 -4.71 16.42 8.75
N PRO A 170 -3.41 16.26 9.07
CA PRO A 170 -2.85 14.97 9.42
C PRO A 170 -3.46 14.37 10.68
N VAL A 171 -3.74 13.08 10.63
CA VAL A 171 -4.18 12.28 11.77
C VAL A 171 -2.94 11.63 12.39
N PRO A 172 -2.48 12.04 13.58
CA PRO A 172 -1.18 11.62 14.10
C PRO A 172 -1.12 10.14 14.52
N TYR A 173 -2.26 9.57 14.93
CA TYR A 173 -2.35 8.19 15.43
C TYR A 173 -3.62 7.51 14.94
N LEU A 174 -3.47 6.30 14.42
CA LEU A 174 -4.55 5.39 14.04
C LEU A 174 -4.30 4.00 14.64
N THR A 175 -5.37 3.22 14.80
CA THR A 175 -5.26 1.79 15.00
C THR A 175 -5.24 1.06 13.65
N PHE A 176 -4.76 -0.18 13.62
CA PHE A 176 -4.85 -1.02 12.42
C PHE A 176 -6.29 -1.21 11.93
N ASP A 177 -7.25 -1.32 12.85
CA ASP A 177 -8.67 -1.48 12.50
C ASP A 177 -9.21 -0.18 11.89
N GLU A 178 -8.89 0.99 12.47
CA GLU A 178 -9.27 2.28 11.90
C GLU A 178 -8.65 2.49 10.51
N ALA A 179 -7.37 2.18 10.34
CA ALA A 179 -6.70 2.30 9.05
C ALA A 179 -7.31 1.36 7.99
N ALA A 180 -7.70 0.15 8.39
CA ALA A 180 -8.34 -0.81 7.49
C ALA A 180 -9.73 -0.34 7.05
N GLU A 181 -10.54 0.19 7.97
CA GLU A 181 -11.85 0.79 7.65
C GLU A 181 -11.69 1.96 6.67
N LEU A 182 -10.70 2.83 6.87
CA LEU A 182 -10.47 3.95 5.96
C LEU A 182 -10.05 3.52 4.56
N ALA A 183 -9.17 2.53 4.49
CA ALA A 183 -8.78 1.95 3.21
C ALA A 183 -9.97 1.28 2.50
N TYR A 184 -10.88 0.66 3.26
CA TYR A 184 -12.10 0.06 2.73
C TYR A 184 -13.02 1.10 2.08
N PHE A 185 -13.17 2.28 2.69
CA PHE A 185 -13.97 3.39 2.16
C PHE A 185 -13.22 4.29 1.16
N GLY A 186 -12.10 3.80 0.60
CA GLY A 186 -11.42 4.45 -0.52
C GLY A 186 -10.47 5.57 -0.14
N ALA A 187 -10.19 5.82 1.14
CA ALA A 187 -9.07 6.68 1.49
C ALA A 187 -7.77 6.03 0.99
N GLN A 188 -6.89 6.84 0.40
CA GLN A 188 -5.59 6.41 -0.11
C GLN A 188 -4.58 6.14 1.03
N VAL A 189 -4.97 5.26 1.96
CA VAL A 189 -4.18 4.77 3.10
C VAL A 189 -3.41 3.51 2.65
N LEU A 190 -2.98 2.67 3.60
CA LEU A 190 -2.38 1.36 3.35
C LEU A 190 -3.49 0.33 3.14
N HIS A 191 -3.30 -0.57 2.18
CA HIS A 191 -4.24 -1.65 1.94
C HIS A 191 -4.32 -2.58 3.18
N PRO A 192 -5.51 -3.06 3.61
CA PRO A 192 -5.62 -3.90 4.81
C PRO A 192 -4.72 -5.15 4.77
N GLN A 193 -4.60 -5.77 3.60
CA GLN A 193 -3.74 -6.95 3.39
C GLN A 193 -2.26 -6.63 3.66
N SER A 194 -1.78 -5.43 3.31
CA SER A 194 -0.38 -5.06 3.50
C SER A 194 -0.04 -4.81 4.96
N MET A 195 -1.00 -4.44 5.80
CA MET A 195 -0.77 -4.22 7.23
C MET A 195 -0.76 -5.51 8.07
N ARG A 196 -1.23 -6.64 7.51
CA ARG A 196 -1.37 -7.91 8.25
C ARG A 196 -0.06 -8.40 8.90
N PRO A 197 1.10 -8.46 8.23
CA PRO A 197 2.35 -8.87 8.87
C PRO A 197 2.75 -7.95 10.03
N ALA A 198 2.54 -6.63 9.88
CA ALA A 198 2.84 -5.67 10.93
C ALA A 198 1.90 -5.83 12.14
N ARG A 199 0.60 -6.05 11.90
CA ARG A 199 -0.40 -6.33 12.94
C ARG A 199 -0.06 -7.60 13.73
N GLU A 200 0.28 -8.68 13.04
CA GLU A 200 0.64 -9.97 13.65
C GLU A 200 1.96 -9.88 14.43
N GLY A 201 2.96 -9.17 13.89
CA GLY A 201 4.24 -8.94 14.55
C GLY A 201 4.19 -7.90 15.68
N GLY A 202 3.07 -7.19 15.85
CA GLY A 202 2.95 -6.08 16.79
C GLY A 202 3.86 -4.89 16.46
N ILE A 203 4.21 -4.70 15.19
CA ILE A 203 5.17 -3.70 14.72
C ILE A 203 4.40 -2.45 14.26
N PRO A 204 4.66 -1.26 14.83
CA PRO A 204 4.06 -0.02 14.37
C PRO A 204 4.39 0.29 12.90
N VAL A 205 3.40 0.77 12.15
CA VAL A 205 3.60 1.29 10.79
C VAL A 205 3.48 2.80 10.81
N ARG A 206 4.44 3.51 10.22
CA ARG A 206 4.43 4.97 10.12
C ARG A 206 4.30 5.42 8.67
N VAL A 207 3.28 6.22 8.37
CA VAL A 207 3.11 6.88 7.07
C VAL A 207 3.79 8.25 7.13
N LYS A 208 4.78 8.50 6.27
CA LYS A 208 5.59 9.72 6.22
C LYS A 208 5.50 10.41 4.86
N ASN A 209 5.87 11.69 4.82
CA ASN A 209 5.97 12.46 3.57
C ASN A 209 7.42 12.53 3.07
N SER A 210 7.65 12.14 1.82
CA SER A 210 8.95 12.25 1.15
C SER A 210 9.34 13.70 0.85
N TYR A 211 8.38 14.59 0.63
CA TYR A 211 8.60 16.03 0.42
C TYR A 211 8.77 16.80 1.73
N ASN A 212 8.20 16.31 2.84
CA ASN A 212 8.31 16.89 4.17
C ASN A 212 8.84 15.87 5.19
N ARG A 213 10.13 15.53 5.07
CA ARG A 213 10.79 14.48 5.87
C ARG A 213 10.76 14.69 7.40
N HIS A 214 10.55 15.93 7.83
CA HIS A 214 10.53 16.34 9.23
C HIS A 214 9.13 16.23 9.86
N ALA A 215 8.07 16.08 9.05
CA ALA A 215 6.74 15.82 9.56
C ALA A 215 6.72 14.51 10.38
N PRO A 216 5.99 14.46 11.50
CA PRO A 216 5.87 13.25 12.32
C PRO A 216 5.14 12.13 11.59
N GLY A 217 4.25 12.50 10.66
CA GLY A 217 3.38 11.59 9.92
C GLY A 217 2.30 10.97 10.80
N THR A 218 1.78 9.82 10.36
CA THR A 218 0.77 9.03 11.08
C THR A 218 1.37 7.74 11.57
N VAL A 219 1.20 7.42 12.86
CA VAL A 219 1.57 6.11 13.42
C VAL A 219 0.34 5.24 13.54
N ILE A 220 0.44 4.02 12.99
CA ILE A 220 -0.60 3.00 13.01
C ILE A 220 -0.16 1.89 13.97
N THR A 221 -0.94 1.64 15.03
CA THR A 221 -0.63 0.66 16.09
C THR A 221 -1.83 -0.25 16.39
N LYS A 222 -1.67 -1.21 17.31
CA LYS A 222 -2.78 -2.07 17.75
C LYS A 222 -3.83 -1.30 18.56
N THR A 223 -3.39 -0.39 19.41
CA THR A 223 -4.24 0.42 20.28
C THR A 223 -3.69 1.84 20.39
N ARG A 224 -4.57 2.79 20.73
CA ARG A 224 -4.22 4.19 21.03
C ARG A 224 -5.14 4.75 22.11
N ASP A 225 -4.73 5.84 22.76
CA ASP A 225 -5.55 6.51 23.77
C ASP A 225 -6.77 7.21 23.14
N MET A 226 -7.96 6.70 23.45
CA MET A 226 -9.23 7.21 22.92
C MET A 226 -9.72 8.48 23.62
N ARG A 227 -9.14 8.88 24.76
CA ARG A 227 -9.60 10.05 25.54
C ARG A 227 -9.46 11.39 24.82
N LYS A 228 -8.64 11.46 23.76
CA LYS A 228 -8.37 12.67 22.98
C LYS A 228 -9.04 12.66 21.59
N VAL A 229 -9.92 11.70 21.31
CA VAL A 229 -10.45 11.47 19.96
C VAL A 229 -11.90 11.94 19.89
N CYS A 230 -12.15 13.06 19.21
CA CYS A 230 -13.51 13.53 18.92
C CYS A 230 -13.98 13.11 17.53
N TYR A 231 -13.10 13.18 16.51
CA TYR A 231 -13.35 12.81 15.12
C TYR A 231 -12.06 12.28 14.50
N MET A 232 -12.15 11.43 13.48
CA MET A 232 -10.97 10.77 12.93
C MET A 232 -10.72 11.12 11.47
N THR A 233 -11.62 10.73 10.58
CA THR A 233 -11.36 10.79 9.15
C THR A 233 -12.67 10.53 8.40
N VAL A 234 -12.95 11.32 7.38
CA VAL A 234 -14.03 11.11 6.41
C VAL A 234 -13.42 10.58 5.12
N SER A 235 -13.85 9.40 4.71
CA SER A 235 -13.51 8.84 3.40
C SER A 235 -14.74 8.96 2.51
N VAL A 236 -14.57 9.49 1.30
CA VAL A 236 -15.65 9.60 0.32
C VAL A 236 -15.36 8.59 -0.78
N TYR A 237 -16.21 7.59 -0.91
CA TYR A 237 -16.18 6.63 -2.01
C TYR A 237 -17.18 7.07 -3.07
N PHE A 238 -16.71 7.27 -4.30
CA PHE A 238 -17.57 7.54 -5.46
C PHE A 238 -17.77 6.24 -6.26
N ASP A 239 -18.96 5.66 -6.16
CA ASP A 239 -19.40 4.60 -7.07
C ASP A 239 -20.21 5.23 -8.23
N PRO A 240 -19.77 5.13 -9.50
CA PRO A 240 -20.53 5.63 -10.65
C PRO A 240 -21.88 4.93 -10.85
N SER A 241 -22.09 3.75 -10.25
CA SER A 241 -23.29 2.93 -10.42
C SER A 241 -24.32 3.07 -9.30
N MET A 242 -23.95 3.65 -8.14
CA MET A 242 -24.86 4.03 -7.05
C MET A 242 -24.30 5.22 -6.26
N CYS A 243 -25.01 6.35 -6.24
CA CYS A 243 -24.72 7.45 -5.32
C CYS A 243 -25.06 7.03 -3.87
N ASN A 244 -24.13 6.38 -3.16
CA ASN A 244 -24.24 6.12 -1.73
C ASN A 244 -22.91 6.47 -1.01
N CYS A 245 -22.94 7.51 -0.18
CA CYS A 245 -21.89 7.78 0.80
C CYS A 245 -22.10 6.84 2.01
N TYR A 246 -21.16 5.93 2.25
CA TYR A 246 -21.19 5.07 3.43
C TYR A 246 -20.35 5.62 4.59
N ARG A 247 -20.86 5.35 5.80
CA ARG A 247 -20.38 5.83 7.11
C ARG A 247 -19.38 4.84 7.70
N SER A 248 -18.25 5.32 8.25
CA SER A 248 -17.52 4.62 9.31
C SER A 248 -17.70 5.36 10.65
N LEU A 249 -17.64 4.64 11.77
CA LEU A 249 -18.12 5.02 13.11
C LEU A 249 -17.86 6.48 13.55
N ILE A 250 -18.91 7.30 13.59
CA ILE A 250 -18.87 8.64 14.21
C ILE A 250 -20.23 8.95 14.89
N GLY A 251 -20.18 9.43 16.14
CA GLY A 251 -21.34 9.77 16.98
C GLY A 251 -22.13 11.03 16.53
N HIS A 252 -23.26 11.27 17.21
CA HIS A 252 -24.30 12.26 16.87
C HIS A 252 -23.82 13.69 16.56
N TYR A 253 -22.71 14.15 17.12
CA TYR A 253 -22.24 15.55 17.00
C TYR A 253 -21.65 15.92 15.62
N PHE A 254 -21.33 14.95 14.76
CA PHE A 254 -20.61 15.22 13.50
C PHE A 254 -21.50 15.69 12.34
N ALA A 255 -22.75 15.24 12.28
CA ALA A 255 -23.68 15.64 11.22
C ALA A 255 -24.00 17.14 11.27
N GLU A 256 -24.09 17.72 12.48
CA GLU A 256 -24.29 19.16 12.66
C GLU A 256 -23.06 19.97 12.23
N HIS A 257 -21.84 19.45 12.48
CA HIS A 257 -20.61 20.16 12.17
C HIS A 257 -20.27 20.17 10.67
N ILE A 258 -20.50 19.05 9.95
CA ILE A 258 -20.37 19.03 8.47
C ILE A 258 -21.42 19.93 7.82
N ASN A 259 -22.67 19.88 8.27
CA ASN A 259 -23.71 20.76 7.73
C ASN A 259 -23.40 22.24 7.96
N GLN A 260 -22.64 22.58 9.01
CA GLN A 260 -22.15 23.95 9.26
C GLN A 260 -20.95 24.36 8.39
N HIS A 261 -20.01 23.47 8.10
CA HIS A 261 -18.72 23.82 7.49
C HIS A 261 -18.59 23.43 6.01
N CYS A 262 -19.45 22.53 5.52
CA CYS A 262 -19.56 22.11 4.13
C CYS A 262 -21.05 22.12 3.69
N PRO A 263 -21.68 23.29 3.55
CA PRO A 263 -23.13 23.41 3.29
C PRO A 263 -23.59 22.81 1.95
N GLU A 264 -22.66 22.51 1.04
CA GLU A 264 -22.93 21.87 -0.25
C GLU A 264 -23.10 20.34 -0.15
N ILE A 265 -22.69 19.75 0.98
CA ILE A 265 -22.83 18.31 1.26
C ILE A 265 -23.95 18.15 2.30
N LYS A 266 -25.18 17.82 1.86
CA LYS A 266 -26.31 17.57 2.76
C LYS A 266 -26.22 16.18 3.37
N TYR A 267 -25.93 16.10 4.67
CA TYR A 267 -26.01 14.87 5.46
C TYR A 267 -27.43 14.64 5.99
N TYR A 268 -27.99 13.45 5.76
CA TYR A 268 -29.28 13.02 6.32
C TYR A 268 -29.09 11.85 7.30
N HIS A 269 -29.83 11.89 8.41
CA HIS A 269 -29.75 10.91 9.50
C HIS A 269 -30.57 9.66 9.17
N ALA A 270 -29.99 8.46 9.29
CA ALA A 270 -30.72 7.20 9.29
C ALA A 270 -30.38 6.45 10.60
N GLY A 271 -31.33 6.40 11.53
CA GLY A 271 -31.18 5.70 12.80
C GLY A 271 -31.31 4.19 12.61
N TYR A 272 -30.45 3.41 13.28
CA TYR A 272 -30.58 1.96 13.37
C TYR A 272 -31.37 1.62 14.63
N SER A 273 -32.50 0.95 14.47
CA SER A 273 -33.26 0.29 15.55
C SER A 273 -32.88 -1.19 15.53
N GLU A 274 -32.45 -1.75 16.67
CA GLU A 274 -32.14 -3.17 16.82
C GLU A 274 -33.40 -4.02 16.64
N HIS A 275 -33.64 -4.53 15.42
CA HIS A 275 -34.41 -5.76 15.25
C HIS A 275 -33.96 -6.51 13.98
N LYS A 276 -33.81 -7.82 14.14
CA LYS A 276 -33.49 -8.81 13.11
C LYS A 276 -34.53 -8.78 11.99
N ASP A 277 -34.10 -8.42 10.78
CA ASP A 277 -34.44 -9.03 9.48
C ASP A 277 -34.25 -7.98 8.37
N ALA A 278 -33.62 -8.41 7.28
CA ALA A 278 -33.23 -7.55 6.17
C ALA A 278 -34.41 -6.81 5.51
N ARG A 279 -34.21 -5.54 5.12
CA ARG A 279 -34.51 -4.98 3.79
C ARG A 279 -34.17 -3.48 3.71
N THR A 280 -33.34 -3.17 2.72
CA THR A 280 -33.14 -1.91 1.97
C THR A 280 -33.93 -0.67 2.41
N VAL A 281 -33.23 0.44 2.66
CA VAL A 281 -33.81 1.79 2.77
C VAL A 281 -33.37 2.61 1.55
N TRP A 282 -34.32 3.10 0.76
CA TRP A 282 -34.12 4.08 -0.31
C TRP A 282 -34.43 5.48 0.21
N LEU A 283 -33.64 6.49 -0.18
CA LEU A 283 -34.02 7.89 -0.01
C LEU A 283 -33.88 8.65 -1.34
N SER A 284 -35.02 9.16 -1.80
CA SER A 284 -35.22 9.96 -3.01
C SER A 284 -34.95 11.44 -2.74
N SER A 285 -34.24 12.11 -3.64
CA SER A 285 -34.06 13.55 -3.64
C SER A 285 -35.33 14.24 -4.15
N LYS A 286 -36.30 14.47 -3.26
CA LYS A 286 -37.28 15.58 -3.25
C LYS A 286 -38.44 15.17 -2.35
N GLY A 287 -38.76 16.03 -1.38
CA GLY A 287 -39.89 15.82 -0.49
C GLY A 287 -41.22 15.76 -1.24
N LEU A 288 -42.16 15.04 -0.61
CA LEU A 288 -43.57 14.80 -0.93
C LEU A 288 -43.88 13.56 -1.79
N LEU A 289 -44.56 12.63 -1.12
CA LEU A 289 -45.12 11.36 -1.59
C LEU A 289 -46.55 11.59 -2.07
N TYR A 290 -46.92 11.07 -3.25
CA TYR A 290 -48.28 10.57 -3.54
C TYR A 290 -48.21 9.51 -4.66
N ILE A 291 -48.65 8.30 -4.28
CA ILE A 291 -48.80 7.00 -5.00
C ILE A 291 -47.54 6.44 -5.65
#